data_AF-A0A0M8W067-F1
#
_entry.id   AF-A0A0M8W067-F1
#
_cell.length_a   1.000
_cell.length_b   1.000
_cell.length_c   1.000
_cell.angle_alpha   90.00
_cell.angle_beta   90.00
_cell.angle_gamma   90.00
#
_symmetry.space_group_name_H-M   'P 1'
#
loop_
_entity.id
_entity.type
_entity.pdbx_description
1 polymer ?
#
loop_
_entity_poly.entity_id
_entity_poly.type
_entity_poly.pdbx_seq_one_letter_code
_entity_poly.pdbx_strand_id
1 'polypeptide(L)' 'MTIRAATDTPPPSAECTVAQRPEYADLHRVCRQAEDVPLPHGSGLLLMRRCGRTCHARPGEVA' A
#
# COMPACT_ATOMS: atom_id res chain seq x y z
N MET A 1 -6.64 13.70 27.03
CA MET A 1 -6.25 12.41 26.43
C MET A 1 -6.01 12.64 24.95
N THR A 2 -4.76 12.69 24.51
CA THR A 2 -4.42 12.90 23.10
C THR A 2 -4.08 11.54 22.50
N ILE A 3 -4.92 11.04 21.60
CA ILE A 3 -4.69 9.77 20.92
C ILE A 3 -3.64 10.05 19.84
N ARG A 4 -2.45 9.45 19.94
CA ARG A 4 -1.53 9.38 18.81
C ARG A 4 -2.20 8.53 17.75
N ALA A 5 -2.53 9.13 16.60
CA ALA A 5 -2.86 8.37 15.41
C ALA A 5 -1.69 7.42 15.12
N ALA A 6 -1.99 6.13 14.93
CA ALA A 6 -1.02 5.22 14.33
C ALA A 6 -0.52 5.88 13.03
N THR A 7 0.79 5.85 12.80
CA THR A 7 1.43 6.36 11.58
C THR A 7 0.57 5.99 10.38
N ASP A 8 0.27 6.95 9.49
CA ASP A 8 -0.58 6.80 8.29
C ASP A 8 0.11 5.89 7.24
N THR A 9 0.47 4.69 7.67
CA THR A 9 1.02 3.64 6.83
C THR A 9 -0.17 3.02 6.12
N PRO A 10 -0.24 3.08 4.78
CA PRO A 10 -1.32 2.47 4.06
C PRO A 10 -1.40 0.97 4.38
N PRO A 11 -2.58 0.35 4.31
CA PRO A 11 -2.66 -1.10 4.41
C PRO A 11 -1.91 -1.78 3.26
N PRO A 12 -1.51 -3.06 3.42
CA PRO A 12 -0.99 -3.84 2.31
C PRO A 12 -2.05 -4.00 1.21
N SER A 13 -1.59 -4.14 -0.03
CA SER A 13 -2.44 -4.52 -1.14
C SER A 13 -3.08 -5.90 -0.93
N ALA A 14 -4.10 -6.23 -1.74
CA ALA A 14 -4.71 -7.55 -1.71
C ALA A 14 -3.68 -8.67 -2.00
N GLU A 15 -2.79 -8.47 -2.97
CA GLU A 15 -1.75 -9.43 -3.33
C GLU A 15 -0.77 -9.63 -2.17
N CYS A 16 -0.29 -8.54 -1.56
CA CYS A 16 0.60 -8.59 -0.40
C CYS A 16 -0.10 -9.16 0.85
N THR A 17 -1.41 -8.97 0.97
CA THR A 17 -2.19 -9.55 2.07
C THR A 17 -2.23 -11.07 1.95
N VAL A 18 -2.54 -11.59 0.76
CA VAL A 18 -2.58 -13.03 0.51
C VAL A 18 -1.17 -13.64 0.58
N ALA A 19 -0.16 -12.93 0.09
CA ALA A 19 1.23 -13.40 0.10
C ALA A 19 1.86 -13.50 1.50
N GLN A 20 1.18 -13.06 2.56
CA GLN A 20 1.58 -13.37 3.94
C GLN A 20 1.45 -14.86 4.26
N ARG A 21 0.63 -15.59 3.48
CA ARG A 21 0.51 -17.04 3.58
C ARG A 21 1.63 -17.69 2.77
N PRO A 22 2.43 -18.61 3.35
CA PRO A 22 3.56 -19.22 2.67
C PRO A 22 3.21 -19.88 1.33
N GLU A 23 2.04 -20.51 1.25
CA GLU A 23 1.50 -21.15 0.05
C GLU A 23 1.24 -20.17 -1.12
N TYR A 24 1.17 -18.87 -0.84
CA TYR A 24 0.91 -17.81 -1.82
C TYR A 24 2.01 -16.74 -1.85
N ALA A 25 3.19 -17.04 -1.30
CA ALA A 25 4.29 -16.08 -1.22
C ALA A 25 4.70 -15.51 -2.59
N ASP A 26 4.46 -16.27 -3.66
CA ASP A 26 4.75 -15.87 -5.03
C ASP A 26 3.78 -14.81 -5.59
N LEU A 27 2.66 -14.53 -4.93
CA LEU A 27 1.82 -13.38 -5.28
C LEU A 27 2.49 -12.05 -4.91
N HIS A 28 3.50 -12.07 -4.03
CA HIS A 28 4.22 -10.87 -3.65
C HIS A 28 4.91 -10.18 -4.85
N ARG A 29 5.51 -10.97 -5.77
CA ARG A 29 6.14 -10.46 -7.00
C ARG A 29 5.13 -9.92 -8.02
N VAL A 30 3.84 -10.18 -7.83
CA VAL A 30 2.77 -9.73 -8.73
C VAL A 30 2.17 -8.40 -8.29
N CYS A 31 2.47 -7.95 -7.05
CA CYS A 31 2.03 -6.66 -6.55
C CYS A 31 2.56 -5.52 -7.43
N ARG A 32 1.65 -4.81 -8.10
CA ARG A 32 1.94 -3.61 -8.90
C ARG A 32 1.35 -2.33 -8.31
N GLN A 33 0.73 -2.42 -7.13
CA GLN A 33 0.12 -1.27 -6.43
C GLN A 33 1.22 -0.43 -5.74
N ALA A 34 2.12 0.15 -6.53
CA ALA A 34 3.24 0.95 -6.04
C ALA A 34 2.90 2.43 -5.88
N GLU A 35 1.83 2.89 -6.53
CA GLU A 35 1.41 4.29 -6.57
C GLU A 35 -0.07 4.44 -6.24
N ASP A 36 -0.44 5.62 -5.75
CA ASP A 36 -1.83 5.98 -5.48
C ASP A 36 -2.55 6.27 -6.81
N VAL A 37 -3.73 5.68 -6.99
CA VAL A 37 -4.58 5.91 -8.15
C VAL A 37 -5.65 6.94 -7.78
N PRO A 38 -5.65 8.14 -8.39
CA PRO A 38 -6.66 9.15 -8.11
C PRO A 38 -8.03 8.71 -8.63
N LEU A 39 -9.10 9.11 -7.93
CA LEU A 39 -10.46 8.90 -8.40
C LEU A 39 -10.80 9.97 -9.46
N PRO A 40 -11.15 9.57 -10.70
CA PRO A 40 -11.58 10.53 -11.71
C PRO A 40 -12.77 11.36 -11.20
N HIS A 41 -12.71 12.68 -11.37
CA HIS A 41 -13.71 13.64 -10.89
C HIS A 41 -13.87 13.73 -9.35
N GLY A 42 -13.06 13.01 -8.57
CA GLY A 42 -13.00 13.11 -7.12
C GLY A 42 -11.81 13.95 -6.66
N SER A 43 -12.02 15.24 -6.42
CA SER A 43 -10.95 16.13 -5.93
C SER A 43 -10.38 15.63 -4.61
N GLY A 44 -9.10 15.24 -4.60
CA GLY A 44 -8.39 14.75 -3.42
C GLY A 44 -8.79 13.34 -2.96
N LEU A 45 -9.59 12.61 -3.74
CA LEU A 45 -9.97 11.23 -3.44
C LEU A 45 -9.12 10.24 -4.23
N LEU A 46 -8.79 9.12 -3.60
CA LEU A 46 -8.07 8.01 -4.22
C LEU A 46 -9.03 6.87 -4.51
N LEU A 47 -9.02 6.38 -5.75
CA LEU A 47 -9.69 5.14 -6.15
C LEU A 47 -8.99 3.93 -5.53
N MET A 48 -7.66 3.99 -5.44
CA MET A 48 -6.84 2.93 -4.87
C MET A 48 -5.61 3.55 -4.21
N ARG A 49 -5.28 3.12 -2.99
CA ARG A 49 -4.04 3.52 -2.33
C ARG A 49 -2.88 2.61 -2.76
N ARG A 50 -1.67 3.15 -2.72
CA ARG A 50 -0.45 2.34 -2.84
C ARG A 50 -0.37 1.32 -1.71
N CYS A 51 0.28 0.20 -2.00
CA CYS A 51 0.58 -0.84 -1.02
C CYS A 51 1.51 -0.26 0.06
N GLY A 52 1.07 -0.25 1.32
CA GLY A 52 1.89 0.32 2.41
C GLY A 52 2.97 -0.61 2.97
N ARG A 53 3.32 -1.68 2.26
CA ARG A 53 4.50 -2.50 2.58
C ARG A 53 5.75 -1.80 2.03
N THR A 54 6.78 -1.68 2.86
CA THR A 54 8.09 -1.15 2.47
C THR A 54 8.80 -1.99 1.41
N CYS A 55 8.32 -3.22 1.15
CA CYS A 55 8.82 -4.14 0.12
C CYS A 55 8.77 -3.54 -1.30
N HIS A 56 7.88 -2.57 -1.55
CA HIS A 56 7.73 -1.91 -2.85
C HIS A 56 8.03 -0.41 -2.81
N ALA A 57 8.58 0.10 -1.70
CA ALA A 57 9.02 1.49 -1.66
C ALA A 57 10.10 1.69 -2.73
N ARG A 58 9.89 2.65 -3.64
CA ARG A 58 10.95 3.09 -4.53
C ARG A 58 12.16 3.48 -3.67
N PRO A 59 13.39 3.03 -3.98
CA PRO A 59 14.58 3.47 -3.27
C PRO A 59 14.73 4.98 -3.48
N GLY A 60 14.23 5.79 -2.54
CA GLY A 60 14.23 7.25 -2.63
C GLY A 60 13.08 7.99 -1.92
N GLU A 61 12.02 7.32 -1.49
CA GLU A 61 10.88 7.99 -0.80
C GLU A 61 10.91 7.73 0.73
N VAL A 62 11.96 8.21 1.38
CA VAL A 62 12.00 8.46 2.82
C VAL A 62 12.52 9.88 3.02
N ALA A 63 11.60 10.81 3.27
CA ALA A 63 11.86 12.14 3.80
C ALA A 63 10.87 12.40 4.93
#